data_AF-A0A3N1QIW8-F1
#
_entry.id   AF-A0A3N1QIW8-F1
#
_cell.length_a   1.000
_cell.length_b   1.000
_cell.length_c   1.000
_cell.angle_alpha   90.00
_cell.angle_beta   90.00
_cell.angle_gamma   90.00
#
_symmetry.space_group_name_H-M   'P 1'
#
loop_
_entity.id
_entity.type
_entity.pdbx_description
1 polymer ?
#
loop_
_entity_poly.entity_id
_entity_poly.type
_entity_poly.pdbx_seq_one_letter_code
_entity_poly.pdbx_strand_id
1 'polypeptide(L)'
;MPILSACSREPADPVASARQLSGAPAWVRTPTGIDCGEAELDSRRTLPEKNLECLADARRAGDAAFLTWIARTTEGDPIPTFARATRSGVDVASTTAYDSFGPGGWSESTCANVAALPSCADI
;
A
#
# COMPACT_ATOMS: atom_id res chain seq x y z
N MET A 1 32.44 17.25 19.71
CA MET A 1 31.38 17.71 18.79
C MET A 1 30.42 16.56 18.63
N PRO A 2 29.14 16.67 19.04
CA PRO A 2 28.18 15.59 18.83
C PRO A 2 27.76 15.59 17.36
N ILE A 3 27.79 14.41 16.76
CA ILE A 3 27.37 14.15 15.39
C ILE A 3 25.84 14.19 15.42
N LEU A 4 25.24 15.13 14.70
CA LEU A 4 23.80 15.18 14.51
C LEU A 4 23.41 13.98 13.62
N SER A 5 23.13 12.84 14.22
CA SER A 5 22.31 11.81 13.60
C SER A 5 20.92 12.40 13.38
N ALA A 6 20.65 12.84 12.15
CA ALA A 6 19.28 12.97 11.68
C ALA A 6 18.70 11.55 11.65
N CYS A 7 18.09 11.13 12.76
CA CYS A 7 17.27 9.92 12.77
C CYS A 7 16.16 10.12 11.73
N SER A 8 16.11 9.22 10.77
CA SER A 8 15.15 9.18 9.67
C SER A 8 13.74 9.46 10.17
N ARG A 9 13.02 10.35 9.48
CA ARG A 9 11.61 10.71 9.75
C ARG A 9 10.62 9.58 9.42
N GLU A 10 11.10 8.35 9.29
CA GLU A 10 10.31 7.18 8.92
C GLU A 10 9.51 6.70 10.15
N PRO A 11 8.18 6.56 10.05
CA PRO A 11 7.39 5.97 11.12
C PRO A 11 7.80 4.51 11.36
N ALA A 12 7.73 4.06 12.62
CA ALA A 12 8.02 2.67 12.97
C ALA A 12 7.10 1.65 12.27
N ASP A 13 5.87 2.08 11.96
CA ASP A 13 4.91 1.34 11.14
C ASP A 13 4.31 2.32 10.10
N PRO A 14 4.86 2.33 8.87
CA PRO A 14 4.38 3.19 7.79
C PRO A 14 2.92 2.94 7.42
N VAL A 15 2.44 1.70 7.53
CA VAL A 15 1.07 1.31 7.18
C VAL A 15 0.09 1.86 8.21
N ALA A 16 0.30 1.59 9.50
CA ALA A 16 -0.57 2.08 10.56
C ALA A 16 -0.56 3.62 10.62
N SER A 17 0.61 4.23 10.43
CA SER A 17 0.75 5.69 10.35
C SER A 17 -0.03 6.25 9.16
N ALA A 18 0.07 5.63 7.98
CA ALA A 18 -0.61 6.10 6.77
C ALA A 18 -2.14 6.10 6.94
N ARG A 19 -2.72 5.11 7.61
CA ARG A 19 -4.17 5.06 7.90
C ARG A 19 -4.68 6.25 8.72
N GLN A 20 -3.80 6.97 9.41
CA GLN A 20 -4.15 8.14 10.24
C GLN A 20 -3.92 9.48 9.53
N LEU A 21 -3.29 9.49 8.35
CA LEU A 21 -3.01 10.72 7.62
C LEU A 21 -4.29 11.43 7.16
N SER A 22 -4.24 12.75 7.16
CA SER A 22 -5.26 13.56 6.49
C SER A 22 -5.32 13.22 5.00
N GLY A 23 -6.53 13.07 4.46
CA GLY A 23 -6.73 12.70 3.06
C GLY A 23 -6.66 11.21 2.77
N ALA A 24 -6.40 10.36 3.79
CA ALA A 24 -6.49 8.92 3.62
C ALA A 24 -7.92 8.51 3.20
N PRO A 25 -8.09 7.73 2.12
CA PRO A 25 -9.40 7.26 1.69
C PRO A 25 -10.12 6.53 2.83
N ALA A 26 -11.45 6.67 2.90
CA ALA A 26 -12.22 6.10 4.02
C ALA A 26 -12.01 4.59 4.20
N TRP A 27 -11.86 3.87 3.09
CA TRP A 27 -11.62 2.43 3.07
C TRP A 27 -10.21 2.03 3.50
N VAL A 28 -9.23 2.95 3.42
CA VAL A 28 -7.90 2.79 4.00
C VAL A 28 -7.96 3.06 5.50
N ARG A 29 -8.69 4.10 5.94
CA ARG A 29 -8.82 4.42 7.37
C ARG A 29 -9.54 3.33 8.16
N THR A 30 -10.53 2.69 7.55
CA THR A 30 -11.35 1.67 8.18
C THR A 30 -11.55 0.52 7.19
N PRO A 31 -10.54 -0.36 7.04
CA PRO A 31 -10.64 -1.48 6.12
C PRO A 31 -11.72 -2.46 6.57
N THR A 32 -12.39 -3.07 5.59
CA THR A 32 -13.46 -4.03 5.82
C THR A 32 -13.22 -5.28 4.98
N GLY A 33 -13.58 -6.44 5.50
CA GLY A 33 -13.45 -7.71 4.80
C GLY A 33 -12.24 -8.50 5.27
N ILE A 34 -11.82 -9.46 4.43
CA ILE A 34 -10.71 -10.36 4.70
C ILE A 34 -9.39 -9.59 4.58
N ASP A 35 -8.55 -9.69 5.62
CA ASP A 35 -7.18 -9.20 5.59
C ASP A 35 -6.29 -10.25 4.88
N CYS A 36 -5.86 -9.96 3.66
CA CYS A 36 -4.94 -10.79 2.89
C CYS A 36 -3.47 -10.54 3.23
N GLY A 37 -3.22 -9.77 4.28
CA GLY A 37 -1.93 -9.55 4.89
C GLY A 37 -1.22 -8.30 4.38
N GLU A 38 0.02 -8.21 4.84
CA GLU A 38 0.96 -7.15 4.51
C GLU A 38 2.22 -7.75 3.88
N ALA A 39 2.86 -7.01 2.98
CA ALA A 39 4.12 -7.37 2.38
C ALA A 39 5.06 -6.16 2.24
N GLU A 40 6.35 -6.39 2.28
CA GLU A 40 7.34 -5.41 1.83
C GLU A 40 7.84 -5.83 0.46
N LEU A 41 7.81 -4.92 -0.52
CA LEU A 41 8.28 -5.21 -1.87
C LEU A 41 9.81 -5.23 -1.90
N ASP A 42 10.36 -6.32 -2.43
CA ASP A 42 11.79 -6.41 -2.72
C ASP A 42 12.15 -5.61 -3.99
N SER A 43 13.42 -5.65 -4.39
CA SER A 43 13.90 -4.98 -5.61
C SER A 43 13.22 -5.46 -6.90
N ARG A 44 12.53 -6.61 -6.88
CA ARG A 44 11.76 -7.13 -8.02
C ARG A 44 10.32 -6.62 -8.03
N ARG A 45 9.91 -5.88 -7.00
CA ARG A 45 8.56 -5.32 -6.86
C ARG A 45 7.46 -6.36 -7.00
N THR A 46 7.67 -7.55 -6.43
CA THR A 46 6.71 -8.65 -6.51
C THR A 46 5.94 -8.83 -5.20
N LEU A 47 4.62 -8.96 -5.30
CA LEU A 47 3.78 -9.34 -4.16
C LEU A 47 3.85 -10.86 -3.92
N PRO A 48 3.79 -11.33 -2.67
CA PRO A 48 3.73 -12.76 -2.38
C PRO A 48 2.49 -13.41 -2.99
N GLU A 49 2.66 -14.56 -3.64
CA GLU A 49 1.57 -15.30 -4.31
C GLU A 49 0.39 -15.58 -3.37
N LYS A 50 0.67 -16.03 -2.14
CA LYS A 50 -0.36 -16.28 -1.12
C LYS A 50 -1.27 -15.07 -0.84
N ASN A 51 -0.72 -13.85 -0.89
CA ASN A 51 -1.47 -12.63 -0.62
C ASN A 51 -2.40 -12.32 -1.81
N LEU A 52 -1.89 -12.52 -3.03
CA LEU A 52 -2.66 -12.36 -4.28
C LEU A 52 -3.77 -13.42 -4.39
N GLU A 53 -3.48 -14.66 -4.04
CA GLU A 53 -4.46 -15.76 -4.02
C GLU A 53 -5.62 -15.46 -3.07
N CYS A 54 -5.32 -15.03 -1.84
CA CYS A 54 -6.36 -14.61 -0.88
C CYS A 54 -7.26 -13.50 -1.47
N LEU A 55 -6.67 -12.48 -2.08
CA LEU A 55 -7.41 -11.36 -2.64
C LEU A 55 -8.28 -11.82 -3.83
N ALA A 56 -7.77 -12.74 -4.64
CA ALA A 56 -8.49 -13.31 -5.77
C ALA A 56 -9.62 -14.26 -5.32
N ASP A 57 -9.40 -15.06 -4.29
CA ASP A 57 -10.38 -15.99 -3.72
C ASP A 57 -11.56 -15.23 -3.11
N ALA A 58 -11.29 -14.22 -2.27
CA ALA A 58 -12.32 -13.37 -1.68
C ALA A 58 -13.14 -12.67 -2.77
N ARG A 59 -12.47 -12.11 -3.79
CA ARG A 59 -13.16 -11.50 -4.94
C ARG A 59 -14.04 -12.49 -5.69
N ARG A 60 -13.59 -13.73 -5.89
CA ARG A 60 -14.37 -14.80 -6.54
C ARG A 60 -15.58 -15.24 -5.70
N ALA A 61 -15.45 -15.23 -4.37
CA ALA A 61 -16.54 -15.49 -3.43
C ALA A 61 -17.53 -14.31 -3.33
N GLY A 62 -17.17 -13.13 -3.83
CA GLY A 62 -17.96 -11.91 -3.70
C GLY A 62 -17.75 -11.19 -2.38
N ASP A 63 -16.73 -11.58 -1.62
CA ASP A 63 -16.33 -10.98 -0.35
C ASP A 63 -15.43 -9.76 -0.58
N ALA A 64 -15.50 -8.81 0.36
CA ALA A 64 -14.52 -7.75 0.44
C ALA A 64 -13.22 -8.32 1.01
N ALA A 65 -12.09 -7.90 0.44
CA ALA A 65 -10.76 -8.22 0.96
C ALA A 65 -9.80 -7.08 0.66
N PHE A 66 -8.76 -6.99 1.48
CA PHE A 66 -7.71 -5.97 1.33
C PHE A 66 -6.34 -6.59 1.48
N LEU A 67 -5.36 -5.96 0.82
CA LEU A 67 -3.94 -6.31 0.86
C LEU A 67 -3.17 -5.00 1.02
N THR A 68 -2.17 -5.00 1.88
CA THR A 68 -1.28 -3.85 2.06
C THR A 68 0.14 -4.20 1.65
N TRP A 69 0.88 -3.26 1.07
CA TRP A 69 2.32 -3.41 0.93
C TRP A 69 3.08 -2.11 1.07
N ILE A 70 4.37 -2.23 1.35
CA ILE A 70 5.31 -1.11 1.38
C ILE A 70 6.22 -1.24 0.17
N ALA A 71 6.16 -0.27 -0.74
CA ALA A 71 7.22 -0.02 -1.70
C ALA A 71 8.22 0.98 -1.11
N ARG A 72 9.44 1.06 -1.63
CA ARG A 72 10.42 2.08 -1.22
C ARG A 72 10.90 2.89 -2.41
N THR A 73 11.20 4.17 -2.16
CA THR A 73 11.95 5.01 -3.11
C THR A 73 13.37 4.48 -3.29
N THR A 74 14.13 5.07 -4.21
CA THR A 74 15.55 4.74 -4.39
C THR A 74 16.37 5.06 -3.12
N GLU A 75 15.97 6.10 -2.39
CA GLU A 75 16.58 6.56 -1.14
C GLU A 75 16.15 5.72 0.07
N GLY A 76 15.12 4.88 -0.09
CA GLY A 76 14.61 3.98 0.95
C GLY A 76 13.37 4.48 1.67
N ASP A 77 12.82 5.64 1.31
CA ASP A 77 11.61 6.18 1.94
C ASP A 77 10.40 5.29 1.63
N PRO A 78 9.56 4.95 2.63
CA PRO A 78 8.45 4.04 2.42
C PRO A 78 7.29 4.72 1.69
N ILE A 79 6.67 3.95 0.81
CA ILE A 79 5.44 4.28 0.10
C ILE A 79 4.42 3.20 0.46
N PRO A 80 3.67 3.38 1.56
CA PRO A 80 2.58 2.47 1.90
C PRO A 80 1.51 2.51 0.81
N THR A 81 1.12 1.32 0.39
CA THR A 81 0.12 1.10 -0.66
C THR A 81 -0.91 0.10 -0.17
N PHE A 82 -2.16 0.42 -0.44
CA PHE A 82 -3.33 -0.32 0.00
C PHE A 82 -4.08 -0.77 -1.23
N ALA A 83 -4.56 -2.01 -1.24
CA ALA A 83 -5.48 -2.51 -2.24
C ALA A 83 -6.73 -3.04 -1.57
N ARG A 84 -7.88 -2.85 -2.22
CA ARG A 84 -9.14 -3.48 -1.86
C ARG A 84 -9.79 -4.07 -3.10
N ALA A 85 -10.12 -5.36 -3.04
CA ALA A 85 -10.88 -6.00 -4.09
C ALA A 85 -12.34 -5.48 -4.10
N THR A 86 -12.83 -5.13 -5.27
CA THR A 86 -14.22 -4.75 -5.51
C THR A 86 -14.83 -5.61 -6.63
N ARG A 87 -16.12 -5.44 -6.90
CA ARG A 87 -16.77 -6.14 -8.03
C ARG A 87 -16.22 -5.68 -9.38
N SER A 88 -15.82 -4.41 -9.51
CA SER A 88 -15.36 -3.79 -10.75
C SER A 88 -13.86 -3.93 -11.00
N GLY A 89 -13.07 -4.32 -9.99
CA GLY A 89 -11.62 -4.42 -10.12
C GLY A 89 -10.94 -4.47 -8.76
N VAL A 90 -9.80 -3.80 -8.65
CA VAL A 90 -9.10 -3.57 -7.40
C VAL A 90 -8.85 -2.08 -7.26
N ASP A 91 -9.41 -1.47 -6.22
CA ASP A 91 -9.09 -0.09 -5.86
C ASP A 91 -7.73 -0.08 -5.17
N VAL A 92 -6.87 0.85 -5.55
CA VAL A 92 -5.54 1.02 -4.98
C VAL A 92 -5.38 2.46 -4.51
N ALA A 93 -4.80 2.62 -3.32
CA ALA A 93 -4.39 3.91 -2.80
C ALA A 93 -2.95 3.82 -2.30
N SER A 94 -2.12 4.80 -2.62
CA SER A 94 -0.76 4.91 -2.11
C SER A 94 -0.51 6.31 -1.54
N THR A 95 0.49 6.42 -0.67
CA THR A 95 0.90 7.72 -0.14
C THR A 95 2.40 7.89 -0.17
N THR A 96 2.84 9.06 -0.65
CA THR A 96 4.24 9.51 -0.62
C THR A 96 4.49 10.49 0.53
N ALA A 97 3.63 10.50 1.57
CA ALA A 97 3.77 11.40 2.71
C ALA A 97 5.08 11.22 3.51
N TYR A 98 5.79 10.11 3.30
CA TYR A 98 7.09 9.82 3.92
C TYR A 98 8.27 9.98 2.94
N ASP A 99 7.99 10.30 1.67
CA ASP A 99 9.02 10.66 0.69
C ASP A 99 9.57 12.04 1.07
N SER A 100 10.84 12.08 1.44
CA SER A 100 11.49 13.30 1.93
C SER A 100 11.70 14.35 0.85
N PHE A 101 11.68 13.95 -0.43
CA PHE A 101 12.01 14.79 -1.58
C PHE A 101 10.84 14.98 -2.56
N GLY A 102 9.78 14.18 -2.43
CA GLY A 102 8.57 14.28 -3.22
C GLY A 102 7.55 15.33 -2.74
N PRO A 103 6.51 15.61 -3.54
CA PRO A 103 5.43 16.55 -3.17
C PRO A 103 4.55 16.04 -2.02
N GLY A 104 4.65 14.75 -1.65
CA GLY A 104 3.79 14.08 -0.69
C GLY A 104 2.35 13.92 -1.17
N GLY A 105 1.52 13.30 -0.32
CA GLY A 105 0.07 13.20 -0.54
C GLY A 105 -0.41 11.79 -0.87
N TRP A 106 -1.66 11.71 -1.34
CA TRP A 106 -2.35 10.47 -1.68
C TRP A 106 -2.59 10.38 -3.18
N SER A 107 -2.40 9.17 -3.72
CA SER A 107 -2.77 8.80 -5.09
C SER A 107 -3.78 7.65 -5.01
N GLU A 108 -4.80 7.69 -5.87
CA GLU A 108 -5.78 6.61 -6.01
C GLU A 108 -5.85 6.14 -7.47
N SER A 109 -5.97 4.83 -7.66
CA SER A 109 -6.12 4.21 -8.97
C SER A 109 -7.01 2.97 -8.91
N THR A 110 -7.40 2.48 -10.08
CA THR A 110 -8.17 1.24 -10.18
C THR A 110 -7.48 0.30 -11.15
N CYS A 111 -7.12 -0.88 -10.64
CA CYS A 111 -6.57 -1.97 -11.43
C CYS A 111 -7.71 -2.85 -11.96
N ALA A 112 -7.55 -3.34 -13.20
CA ALA A 112 -8.57 -4.17 -13.85
C ALA A 112 -8.85 -5.48 -13.07
N ASN A 113 -7.84 -6.06 -12.42
CA ASN A 113 -7.95 -7.26 -11.62
C ASN A 113 -6.71 -7.44 -10.71
N VAL A 114 -6.75 -8.48 -9.85
CA VAL A 114 -5.68 -8.81 -8.90
C VAL A 114 -4.34 -9.12 -9.59
N ALA A 115 -4.36 -9.74 -10.78
CA ALA A 115 -3.14 -10.10 -11.50
C ALA A 115 -2.39 -8.88 -12.10
N ALA A 116 -3.01 -7.70 -12.11
CA ALA A 116 -2.35 -6.47 -12.51
C ALA A 116 -1.50 -5.84 -11.38
N LEU A 117 -1.64 -6.33 -10.14
CA LEU A 117 -0.87 -5.84 -9.00
C LEU A 117 0.57 -6.40 -8.99
N PRO A 118 1.55 -5.65 -8.46
CA PRO A 118 1.44 -4.25 -8.04
C PRO A 118 1.62 -3.26 -9.20
N SER A 119 1.94 -3.70 -10.41
CA SER A 119 2.37 -2.84 -11.53
C SER A 119 1.37 -1.77 -11.94
N CYS A 120 0.07 -2.00 -11.80
CA CYS A 120 -0.97 -0.99 -12.09
C CYS A 120 -1.07 0.13 -11.04
N ALA A 121 -0.39 -0.02 -9.90
CA ALA A 121 -0.33 0.97 -8.83
C ALA A 121 0.80 2.00 -9.01
N ASP A 122 1.80 1.69 -9.83
CA ASP A 122 2.89 2.59 -10.20
C ASP A 122 2.37 3.61 -11.24
N ILE A 123 1.86 4.76 -10.77
CA ILE A 123 1.48 5.91 -11.62
C ILE A 123 2.40 7.09 -11.33
#